data_AF-A0A3M2EJG9-F1
#
_entry.id   AF-A0A3M2EJG9-F1
#
_cell.length_a   1.000
_cell.length_b   1.000
_cell.length_c   1.000
_cell.angle_alpha   90.00
_cell.angle_beta   90.00
_cell.angle_gamma   90.00
#
_symmetry.space_group_name_H-M   'P 1'
#
loop_
_entity.id
_entity.type
_entity.pdbx_description
1 polymer ?
#
loop_
_entity_poly.entity_id
_entity_poly.type
_entity_poly.pdbx_seq_one_letter_code
_entity_poly.pdbx_strand_id
1 'polypeptide(L)'
;FRPSFNPYEYEHSDIDVGPPPPQLRNPAVDYFTLFEFSAKWDPVPTMLTQNHVATIKGFIGQTTAFRKALIKEHVVVLAEAPGRSEVKYLHGAYGEGTFTFYAGHDPEDYQHYVGDPPTDLNLHKNSPGYRLILNNILFPAAKKKKQKT
;
A
#
# COMPACT_ATOMS: atom_id res chain seq x y z
N PHE A 1 5.15 -19.08 17.11
CA PHE A 1 4.58 -19.00 15.75
C PHE A 1 4.38 -20.42 15.22
N ARG A 2 3.19 -20.74 14.70
CA ARG A 2 2.90 -22.01 13.99
C ARG A 2 2.37 -21.63 12.60
N PRO A 3 3.07 -21.95 11.51
CA PRO A 3 2.59 -21.61 10.17
C PRO A 3 1.35 -22.43 9.81
N SER A 4 0.33 -21.78 9.25
CA SER A 4 -0.79 -22.45 8.59
C SER A 4 -0.47 -22.66 7.11
N PHE A 5 -0.76 -23.85 6.59
CA PHE A 5 -0.59 -24.21 5.18
C PHE A 5 -1.91 -24.26 4.43
N ASN A 6 -3.02 -23.86 5.06
CA ASN A 6 -4.33 -23.85 4.44
C ASN A 6 -4.45 -22.62 3.52
N PRO A 7 -4.55 -22.78 2.18
CA PRO A 7 -4.64 -21.65 1.26
C PRO A 7 -5.95 -20.87 1.37
N TYR A 8 -6.94 -21.41 2.08
CA TYR A 8 -8.22 -20.74 2.34
C TYR A 8 -8.20 -19.91 3.64
N GLU A 9 -7.11 -19.97 4.41
CA GLU A 9 -6.92 -19.14 5.59
C GLU A 9 -6.17 -17.86 5.21
N TYR A 10 -6.84 -16.72 5.34
CA TYR A 10 -6.29 -15.41 4.96
C TYR A 10 -5.32 -14.81 6.00
N GLU A 11 -5.33 -15.30 7.24
CA GLU A 11 -4.50 -14.75 8.31
C GLU A 11 -3.11 -15.40 8.29
N HIS A 12 -2.08 -14.59 8.03
CA HIS A 12 -0.70 -15.05 7.96
C HIS A 12 0.07 -14.75 9.25
N SER A 13 -0.27 -13.65 9.93
CA SER A 13 0.23 -13.27 11.26
C SER A 13 -0.72 -12.31 11.97
N ASP A 14 -0.50 -12.10 13.27
CA ASP A 14 -1.20 -11.12 14.11
C ASP A 14 -1.14 -9.66 13.59
N ILE A 15 -0.17 -9.34 12.72
CA ILE A 15 -0.05 -8.03 12.08
C ILE A 15 -1.17 -7.77 11.07
N ASP A 16 -1.76 -8.81 10.48
CA ASP A 16 -2.83 -8.67 9.51
C ASP A 16 -4.14 -8.26 10.21
N VAL A 17 -4.90 -7.34 9.60
CA VAL A 17 -6.25 -6.99 10.09
C VAL A 17 -7.32 -8.01 9.65
N GLY A 18 -6.97 -8.91 8.72
CA GLY A 18 -7.92 -9.81 8.05
C GLY A 18 -8.80 -9.08 7.02
N PRO A 19 -9.87 -9.72 6.52
CA PRO A 19 -10.82 -9.07 5.64
C PRO A 19 -11.61 -8.00 6.41
N PRO A 20 -11.93 -6.85 5.79
CA PRO A 20 -12.69 -5.81 6.48
C PRO A 20 -14.06 -6.33 6.94
N PRO A 21 -14.56 -5.88 8.11
CA PRO A 21 -15.89 -6.21 8.60
C PRO A 21 -16.96 -5.96 7.54
N PRO A 22 -18.06 -6.74 7.50
CA PRO A 22 -19.10 -6.61 6.46
C PRO A 22 -19.61 -5.17 6.26
N GLN A 23 -19.71 -4.39 7.33
CA GLN A 23 -20.16 -2.99 7.30
C GLN A 23 -19.16 -2.04 6.63
N LEU A 24 -17.88 -2.43 6.55
CA LEU A 24 -16.79 -1.70 5.91
C LEU A 24 -16.46 -2.20 4.50
N ARG A 25 -17.13 -3.25 4.02
CA ARG A 25 -17.04 -3.75 2.63
C ARG A 25 -17.85 -2.90 1.65
N ASN A 26 -17.95 -1.60 1.91
CA ASN A 26 -18.57 -0.66 0.99
C ASN A 26 -17.44 0.16 0.33
N PRO A 27 -17.19 -0.05 -0.98
CA PRO A 27 -16.16 0.68 -1.72
C PRO A 27 -16.33 2.21 -1.66
N ALA A 28 -17.55 2.71 -1.42
CA ALA A 28 -17.83 4.14 -1.37
C ALA A 28 -17.25 4.84 -0.13
N VAL A 29 -16.97 4.08 0.94
CA VAL A 29 -16.46 4.62 2.22
C VAL A 29 -15.08 4.06 2.59
N ASP A 30 -14.54 3.18 1.75
CA ASP A 30 -13.19 2.66 1.89
C ASP A 30 -12.24 3.50 1.03
N TYR A 31 -11.39 4.25 1.72
CA TYR A 31 -10.39 5.12 1.11
C TYR A 31 -9.27 5.37 2.11
N PHE A 32 -8.12 5.74 1.58
CA PHE A 32 -6.96 6.16 2.34
C PHE A 32 -6.35 7.41 1.70
N THR A 33 -5.77 8.26 2.53
CA THR A 33 -5.19 9.54 2.15
C THR A 33 -3.68 9.47 2.33
N LEU A 34 -2.96 9.89 1.30
CA LEU A 34 -1.50 9.97 1.30
C LEU A 34 -1.05 11.10 2.22
N PHE A 35 0.02 10.87 2.97
CA PHE A 35 0.68 11.94 3.69
C PHE A 35 1.49 12.84 2.75
N GLU A 36 1.55 14.12 3.06
CA GLU A 36 2.44 15.07 2.41
C GLU A 36 3.78 15.12 3.13
N PHE A 37 4.86 14.92 2.38
CA PHE A 37 6.22 14.92 2.88
C PHE A 37 7.02 16.08 2.30
N SER A 38 8.05 16.53 3.03
CA SER A 38 8.93 17.56 2.52
C SER A 38 9.88 16.97 1.48
N ALA A 39 9.79 17.40 0.22
CA ALA A 39 10.73 16.98 -0.82
C ALA A 39 12.20 17.25 -0.49
N LYS A 40 12.47 18.22 0.41
CA LYS A 40 13.81 18.59 0.85
C LYS A 40 14.36 17.63 1.90
N TRP A 41 13.52 17.23 2.86
CA TRP A 41 13.96 16.46 4.03
C TRP A 41 13.66 14.96 3.89
N ASP A 42 12.57 14.63 3.20
CA ASP A 42 12.00 13.30 3.05
C ASP A 42 11.82 12.92 1.56
N PRO A 43 12.90 12.88 0.77
CA PRO A 43 12.79 12.69 -0.68
C PRO A 43 12.17 11.35 -1.06
N VAL A 44 12.45 10.27 -0.32
CA VAL A 44 11.92 8.94 -0.61
C VAL A 44 10.40 8.87 -0.33
N PRO A 45 9.90 9.20 0.87
CA PRO A 45 8.45 9.29 1.10
C PRO A 45 7.72 10.21 0.12
N THR A 46 8.34 11.34 -0.25
CA THR A 46 7.77 12.27 -1.25
C THR A 46 7.62 11.62 -2.63
N MET A 47 8.63 10.87 -3.10
CA MET A 47 8.53 10.15 -4.38
C MET A 47 7.49 9.03 -4.32
N LEU A 48 7.44 8.29 -3.21
CA LEU A 48 6.51 7.19 -3.01
C LEU A 48 5.05 7.67 -3.01
N THR A 49 4.78 8.80 -2.38
CA THR A 49 3.43 9.41 -2.30
C THR A 49 3.08 10.33 -3.46
N GLN A 50 3.94 10.49 -4.46
CA GLN A 50 3.67 11.39 -5.58
C GLN A 50 2.48 10.91 -6.42
N ASN A 51 1.35 11.62 -6.32
CA ASN A 51 0.13 11.27 -7.04
C ASN A 51 -0.65 12.51 -7.50
N HIS A 52 -1.55 12.33 -8.48
CA HIS A 52 -2.41 13.40 -9.00
C HIS A 52 -3.67 13.61 -8.16
N VAL A 53 -3.92 12.72 -7.19
CA VAL A 53 -4.94 12.83 -6.14
C VAL A 53 -4.33 12.45 -4.80
N ALA A 54 -4.76 13.10 -3.72
CA ALA A 54 -4.28 12.79 -2.37
C ALA A 54 -5.01 11.61 -1.73
N THR A 55 -6.24 11.32 -2.17
CA THR A 55 -7.08 10.26 -1.60
C THR A 55 -7.36 9.20 -2.65
N ILE A 56 -7.14 7.94 -2.30
CA ILE A 56 -7.26 6.78 -3.17
C ILE A 56 -8.33 5.86 -2.57
N LYS A 57 -9.13 5.26 -3.45
CA LYS A 57 -10.11 4.25 -3.04
C LYS A 57 -9.38 3.06 -2.41
N GLY A 58 -9.94 2.52 -1.35
CA GLY A 58 -9.50 1.26 -0.79
C GLY A 58 -9.74 0.12 -1.78
N PHE A 59 -9.05 -0.98 -1.53
CA PHE A 59 -9.19 -2.24 -2.24
C PHE A 59 -8.72 -3.33 -1.28
N ILE A 60 -9.24 -4.54 -1.49
CA ILE A 60 -8.99 -5.67 -0.61
C ILE A 60 -8.07 -6.70 -1.28
N GLY A 61 -7.49 -7.55 -0.45
CA GLY A 61 -6.62 -8.63 -0.88
C GLY A 61 -6.36 -9.58 0.28
N GLN A 62 -5.45 -10.53 0.09
CA GLN A 62 -5.10 -11.50 1.13
C GLN A 62 -4.66 -10.80 2.42
N THR A 63 -3.72 -9.85 2.32
CA THR A 63 -3.47 -8.85 3.36
C THR A 63 -4.06 -7.51 2.93
N THR A 64 -5.18 -7.11 3.55
CA THR A 64 -5.87 -5.84 3.24
C THR A 64 -5.25 -4.61 3.90
N ALA A 65 -4.68 -4.77 5.09
CA ALA A 65 -3.92 -3.76 5.82
C ALA A 65 -3.18 -4.41 7.00
N PHE A 66 -2.24 -3.68 7.60
CA PHE A 66 -1.61 -4.04 8.86
C PHE A 66 -2.20 -3.29 10.04
N ARG A 67 -2.23 -3.91 11.23
CA ARG A 67 -2.61 -3.27 12.49
C ARG A 67 -1.60 -2.19 12.85
N LYS A 68 -2.05 -0.93 12.98
CA LYS A 68 -1.17 0.22 13.26
C LYS A 68 -0.35 0.03 14.55
N ALA A 69 -0.93 -0.60 15.56
CA ALA A 69 -0.29 -0.85 16.85
C ALA A 69 0.91 -1.82 16.80
N LEU A 70 1.04 -2.61 15.73
CA LEU A 70 2.13 -3.57 15.54
C LEU A 70 3.20 -3.06 14.56
N ILE A 71 3.02 -1.85 14.01
CA ILE A 71 4.02 -1.20 13.15
C ILE A 71 5.14 -0.64 14.04
N LYS A 72 6.39 -0.96 13.68
CA LYS A 72 7.57 -0.46 14.39
C LYS A 72 7.74 1.04 14.19
N GLU A 73 8.22 1.75 15.21
CA GLU A 73 8.34 3.22 15.20
C GLU A 73 9.18 3.79 14.05
N HIS A 74 10.23 3.08 13.61
CA HIS A 74 11.10 3.53 12.53
C HIS A 74 10.51 3.30 11.12
N VAL A 75 9.34 2.67 11.02
CA VAL A 75 8.64 2.46 9.75
C VAL A 75 7.79 3.69 9.44
N VAL A 76 7.98 4.26 8.26
CA VAL A 76 7.25 5.43 7.80
C VAL A 76 5.91 4.98 7.24
N VAL A 77 4.82 5.41 7.87
CA VAL A 77 3.48 5.28 7.30
C VAL A 77 3.35 6.32 6.19
N LEU A 78 2.94 5.89 5.00
CA LEU A 78 2.82 6.74 3.81
C LEU A 78 1.38 7.17 3.53
N ALA A 79 0.41 6.45 4.06
CA ALA A 79 -1.00 6.78 3.96
C ALA A 79 -1.78 6.32 5.19
N GLU A 80 -2.87 7.02 5.49
CA GLU A 80 -3.80 6.66 6.55
C GLU A 80 -5.23 6.52 6.05
N ALA A 81 -5.98 5.60 6.65
CA ALA A 81 -7.42 5.48 6.44
C ALA A 81 -8.14 6.18 7.61
N PRO A 82 -8.92 7.24 7.37
CA PRO A 82 -9.57 7.99 8.45
C PRO A 82 -10.43 7.10 9.35
N GLY A 83 -10.29 7.27 10.66
CA GLY A 83 -11.06 6.53 11.66
C GLY A 83 -10.71 5.04 11.78
N ARG A 84 -9.67 4.55 11.11
CA ARG A 84 -9.22 3.14 11.18
C ARG A 84 -7.83 3.04 11.79
N SER A 85 -7.62 2.09 12.70
CA SER A 85 -6.31 1.79 13.30
C SER A 85 -5.49 0.81 12.46
N GLU A 86 -5.44 1.04 11.15
CA GLU A 86 -4.79 0.18 10.18
C GLU A 86 -3.91 0.98 9.21
N VAL A 87 -2.96 0.30 8.58
CA VAL A 87 -1.99 0.89 7.65
C VAL A 87 -2.00 0.10 6.34
N LYS A 88 -2.31 0.79 5.24
CA LYS A 88 -2.33 0.23 3.88
C LYS A 88 -1.06 0.52 3.09
N TYR A 89 -0.35 1.60 3.39
CA TYR A 89 0.84 2.00 2.66
C TYR A 89 1.94 2.45 3.62
N LEU A 90 3.09 1.79 3.59
CA LEU A 90 4.23 2.10 4.45
C LEU A 90 5.56 1.77 3.78
N HIS A 91 6.62 2.35 4.31
CA HIS A 91 7.99 2.17 3.84
C HIS A 91 8.97 2.09 5.01
N GLY A 92 10.01 1.28 4.88
CA GLY A 92 11.04 1.16 5.90
C GLY A 92 12.38 0.70 5.35
N ALA A 93 13.43 0.90 6.13
CA ALA A 93 14.75 0.35 5.87
C ALA A 93 14.94 -0.96 6.66
N TYR A 94 15.65 -1.91 6.06
CA TYR A 94 16.08 -3.12 6.75
C TYR A 94 17.46 -3.56 6.24
N GLY A 95 18.45 -3.59 7.12
CA GLY A 95 19.84 -3.82 6.73
C GLY A 95 20.32 -2.75 5.74
N GLU A 96 20.88 -3.18 4.62
CA GLU A 96 21.33 -2.30 3.53
C GLU A 96 20.23 -2.00 2.50
N GLY A 97 19.04 -2.57 2.70
CA GLY A 97 17.91 -2.46 1.78
C GLY A 97 16.76 -1.62 2.34
N THR A 98 15.74 -1.48 1.50
CA THR A 98 14.46 -0.89 1.89
C THR A 98 13.33 -1.79 1.44
N PHE A 99 12.17 -1.63 2.07
CA PHE A 99 10.94 -2.29 1.67
C PHE A 99 9.81 -1.26 1.63
N THR A 100 8.86 -1.48 0.73
CA THR A 100 7.61 -0.74 0.68
C THR A 100 6.49 -1.75 0.66
N PHE A 101 5.51 -1.56 1.53
CA PHE A 101 4.32 -2.38 1.58
C PHE A 101 3.14 -1.54 1.13
N TYR A 102 2.42 -2.04 0.11
CA TYR A 102 1.18 -1.46 -0.38
C TYR A 102 0.13 -2.58 -0.42
N ALA A 103 -0.79 -2.52 0.54
CA ALA A 103 -1.73 -3.59 0.87
C ALA A 103 -2.85 -3.73 -0.17
N GLY A 104 -3.43 -4.93 -0.28
CA GLY A 104 -4.54 -5.24 -1.20
C GLY A 104 -4.09 -5.98 -2.46
N HIS A 105 -5.05 -6.34 -3.31
CA HIS A 105 -4.82 -7.11 -4.53
C HIS A 105 -4.67 -6.22 -5.77
N ASP A 106 -5.74 -5.52 -6.15
CA ASP A 106 -5.79 -4.67 -7.33
C ASP A 106 -6.45 -3.33 -6.95
N PRO A 107 -5.77 -2.18 -7.12
CA PRO A 107 -6.35 -0.88 -6.82
C PRO A 107 -7.54 -0.47 -7.68
N GLU A 108 -7.71 -1.08 -8.86
CA GLU A 108 -8.81 -0.79 -9.77
C GLU A 108 -9.90 -1.85 -9.77
N ASP A 109 -9.71 -2.92 -8.99
CA ASP A 109 -10.71 -3.94 -8.71
C ASP A 109 -10.83 -4.15 -7.20
N TYR A 110 -11.83 -3.49 -6.61
CA TYR A 110 -12.02 -3.43 -5.16
C TYR A 110 -11.94 -4.81 -4.51
N GLN A 111 -12.62 -5.80 -5.09
CA GLN A 111 -12.69 -7.15 -4.60
C GLN A 111 -12.63 -8.14 -5.77
N HIS A 112 -11.42 -8.65 -6.01
CA HIS A 112 -11.17 -9.67 -7.02
C HIS A 112 -11.30 -11.09 -6.44
N TYR A 113 -12.11 -11.93 -7.06
CA TYR A 113 -12.26 -13.33 -6.68
C TYR A 113 -11.51 -14.28 -7.63
N VAL A 114 -11.21 -15.48 -7.14
CA VAL A 114 -10.62 -16.53 -7.98
C VAL A 114 -11.58 -16.90 -9.10
N GLY A 115 -11.16 -16.68 -10.35
CA GLY A 115 -11.96 -16.94 -11.55
C GLY A 115 -12.56 -15.70 -12.19
N ASP A 116 -12.46 -14.53 -11.55
CA ASP A 116 -12.83 -13.26 -12.17
C ASP A 116 -11.91 -12.96 -13.36
N PRO A 117 -12.41 -12.28 -14.41
CA PRO A 117 -11.58 -11.88 -15.53
C PRO A 117 -10.50 -10.89 -15.07
N PRO A 118 -9.30 -10.91 -15.68
CA PRO A 118 -8.26 -9.96 -15.35
C PRO A 118 -8.69 -8.52 -15.68
N THR A 119 -8.25 -7.57 -14.85
CA THR A 119 -8.49 -6.14 -15.06
C THR A 119 -7.89 -5.66 -16.39
N ASP A 120 -8.69 -5.01 -17.22
CA ASP A 120 -8.20 -4.41 -18.48
C ASP A 120 -7.52 -3.07 -18.22
N LEU A 121 -6.19 -3.09 -18.14
CA LEU A 121 -5.35 -1.92 -17.90
C LEU A 121 -5.58 -0.76 -18.90
N ASN A 122 -6.11 -1.03 -20.10
CA ASN A 122 -6.42 0.02 -21.07
C ASN A 122 -7.52 0.97 -20.60
N LEU A 123 -8.39 0.52 -19.67
CA LEU A 123 -9.44 1.31 -19.05
C LEU A 123 -8.92 2.18 -17.90
N HIS A 124 -7.71 1.91 -17.40
CA HIS A 124 -7.17 2.49 -16.17
C HIS A 124 -5.86 3.27 -16.37
N LYS A 125 -5.68 3.90 -17.54
CA LYS A 125 -4.44 4.62 -17.92
C LYS A 125 -3.99 5.70 -16.93
N ASN A 126 -4.94 6.30 -16.21
CA ASN A 126 -4.70 7.35 -15.22
C ASN A 126 -5.00 6.87 -13.79
N SER A 127 -4.96 5.57 -13.52
CA SER A 127 -5.22 5.03 -12.18
C SER A 127 -4.29 5.64 -11.14
N PRO A 128 -4.83 6.23 -10.05
CA PRO A 128 -4.01 6.71 -8.95
C PRO A 128 -3.38 5.55 -8.18
N GLY A 129 -4.04 4.39 -8.07
CA GLY A 129 -3.49 3.26 -7.34
C GLY A 129 -2.36 2.56 -8.07
N TYR A 130 -2.48 2.33 -9.39
CA TYR A 130 -1.37 1.79 -10.19
C TYR A 130 -0.19 2.74 -10.24
N ARG A 131 -0.42 4.06 -10.20
CA ARG A 131 0.67 5.05 -10.10
C ARG A 131 1.53 4.82 -8.85
N LEU A 132 0.94 4.51 -7.70
CA LEU A 132 1.72 4.23 -6.47
C LEU A 132 2.57 2.96 -6.59
N ILE A 133 2.07 1.94 -7.28
CA ILE A 133 2.85 0.73 -7.60
C ILE A 133 4.06 1.09 -8.47
N LEU A 134 3.86 1.93 -9.50
CA LEU A 134 4.96 2.40 -10.34
C LEU A 134 5.97 3.23 -9.56
N ASN A 135 5.53 4.10 -8.65
CA ASN A 135 6.44 4.87 -7.79
C ASN A 135 7.38 3.93 -7.01
N ASN A 136 6.85 2.83 -6.45
CA ASN A 136 7.62 1.82 -5.71
C ASN A 136 8.71 1.14 -6.57
N ILE A 137 8.45 0.94 -7.87
CA ILE A 137 9.37 0.26 -8.79
C ILE A 137 10.42 1.22 -9.38
N LEU A 138 10.04 2.47 -9.61
CA LEU A 138 10.88 3.43 -10.33
C LEU A 138 11.88 4.16 -9.42
N PHE A 139 11.55 4.40 -8.15
CA PHE A 139 12.47 5.11 -7.24
C PHE A 139 13.77 4.34 -6.95
N PRO A 140 13.80 3.01 -6.77
CA PRO A 140 15.04 2.26 -6.55
C PRO A 140 15.88 2.18 -7.82
N ALA A 141 15.23 2.25 -8.99
CA ALA A 141 15.88 2.26 -10.30
C ALA A 141 16.51 3.63 -10.64
N ALA A 142 16.24 4.68 -9.85
CA ALA A 142 16.80 6.00 -10.06
C ALA A 142 18.31 6.00 -9.76
N LYS A 143 19.12 6.15 -10.81
CA LYS A 143 20.58 6.29 -10.68
C LYS A 143 20.91 7.52 -9.84
N LYS A 144 21.73 7.34 -8.79
CA LYS A 144 22.30 8.46 -8.04
C LYS A 144 23.08 9.35 -9.01
N LYS A 145 22.72 10.63 -9.10
CA LYS A 145 23.55 11.62 -9.82
C LYS A 145 24.91 11.67 -9.14
N LYS A 146 25.98 11.53 -9.92
CA LYS A 146 27.35 11.76 -9.42
C LYS A 146 27.40 13.20 -8.92
N GLN A 147 27.76 13.39 -7.65
CA GLN A 147 28.02 14.72 -7.13
C GLN A 147 29.20 15.31 -7.92
N LYS A 148 29.07 16.56 -8.37
CA LYS A 148 30.23 17.29 -8.92
C LYS A 148 31.13 17.61 -7.73
N THR A 149 32.27 16.93 -7.66
CA THR A 149 33.45 17.41 -6.93
C THR A 149 34.08 18.55 -7.70
#